data_AF-A0A1G3LXA1-F1
#
_entry.id   AF-A0A1G3LXA1-F1
#
_cell.length_a   1.000
_cell.length_b   1.000
_cell.length_c   1.000
_cell.angle_alpha   90.00
_cell.angle_beta   90.00
_cell.angle_gamma   90.00
#
_symmetry.space_group_name_H-M   'P 1'
#
loop_
_entity.id
_entity.type
_entity.pdbx_description
1 polymer ?
#
loop_
_entity_poly.entity_id
_entity_poly.type
_entity_poly.pdbx_seq_one_letter_code
_entity_poly.pdbx_strand_id
1 'polypeptide(L)' 'MRTNIDLDEALLAEAAKYSTSRSKRRLIQEALATFVAVKAEERRRATYRERLERVRGRLADVRLRSDLRDLLRADRDSR' A
#
# COMPACT_ATOMS: atom_id res chain seq x y z
N MET A 1 13.20 24.32 14.64
CA MET A 1 12.11 25.26 14.31
C MET A 1 10.95 24.98 15.25
N ARG A 2 10.40 25.99 15.95
CA ARG A 2 9.19 25.85 16.77
C ARG A 2 8.01 26.30 15.91
N THR A 3 7.03 25.43 15.72
CA THR A 3 5.79 25.73 15.00
C THR A 3 4.66 25.69 16.02
N ASN A 4 3.93 26.79 16.16
CA ASN A 4 2.72 26.81 16.99
C ASN A 4 1.58 26.27 16.13
N ILE A 5 1.06 25.11 16.51
CA ILE A 5 -0.04 24.43 15.84
C ILE A 5 -1.05 24.13 16.95
N ASP A 6 -2.29 24.59 16.76
CA ASP A 6 -3.40 24.20 17.64
C ASP A 6 -3.80 22.77 17.28
N LEU A 7 -3.75 21.90 18.28
CA LEU A 7 -4.08 20.49 18.17
C LEU A 7 -5.27 20.20 19.07
N ASP A 8 -6.21 19.41 18.55
CA ASP A 8 -7.33 18.92 19.33
C ASP A 8 -6.81 18.06 20.50
N GLU A 9 -7.11 18.49 21.72
CA GLU A 9 -6.66 17.80 22.94
C GLU A 9 -7.34 16.44 23.11
N ALA A 10 -8.58 16.27 22.65
CA ALA A 10 -9.28 14.99 22.72
C ALA A 10 -8.60 13.97 21.80
N LEU A 11 -8.24 14.39 20.58
CA LEU A 11 -7.52 13.54 19.63
C LEU A 11 -6.11 13.18 20.15
N LEU A 12 -5.40 14.15 20.75
CA LEU A 12 -4.11 13.89 21.39
C LEU A 12 -4.23 12.90 22.56
N ALA A 13 -5.25 13.03 23.39
CA ALA A 13 -5.51 12.13 24.51
C ALA A 13 -5.86 10.71 24.02
N GLU A 14 -6.61 10.59 22.93
CA GLU A 14 -6.92 9.31 22.32
C GLU A 14 -5.67 8.67 21.70
N ALA A 15 -4.91 9.41 20.90
CA ALA A 15 -3.66 8.94 20.30
C ALA A 15 -2.64 8.52 21.38
N ALA A 16 -2.62 9.20 22.53
CA ALA A 16 -1.73 8.87 23.63
C ALA A 16 -2.00 7.49 24.25
N LYS A 17 -3.21 6.94 24.10
CA LYS A 17 -3.53 5.57 24.54
C LYS A 17 -2.79 4.51 23.73
N TYR A 18 -2.46 4.81 22.47
CA TYR A 18 -1.82 3.89 21.55
C TYR A 18 -0.31 4.11 21.45
N SER A 19 0.19 5.29 21.82
CA SER A 19 1.62 5.61 21.81
C SER A 19 2.27 5.18 23.12
N THR A 20 3.47 4.59 23.04
CA THR A 20 4.31 4.32 24.22
C THR A 20 5.05 5.57 24.73
N SER A 21 4.83 6.71 24.07
CA SER A 21 5.64 7.90 24.27
C SER A 21 5.11 8.83 25.35
N ARG A 22 6.00 9.29 26.23
CA ARG A 22 5.66 10.19 27.35
C ARG A 22 5.58 11.67 26.98
N SER A 23 5.72 12.04 25.70
CA SER A 23 5.75 13.46 25.29
C SER A 23 4.91 13.73 24.05
N LYS A 24 4.13 14.82 24.05
CA LYS A 24 3.31 15.28 22.91
C LYS A 24 4.16 15.36 21.62
N ARG A 25 5.40 15.83 21.71
CA ARG A 25 6.31 15.95 20.55
C ARG A 25 6.61 14.60 19.90
N ARG A 26 6.98 13.59 20.69
CA ARG A 26 7.30 12.27 20.15
C ARG A 26 6.05 11.57 19.61
N LEU A 27 4.90 11.74 20.26
CA LEU A 27 3.62 11.23 19.75
C LEU A 27 3.31 11.82 18.36
N ILE A 28 3.50 13.13 18.19
CA ILE A 28 3.33 13.78 16.88
C ILE A 28 4.34 13.24 15.86
N GLN A 29 5.60 13.03 16.24
CA GLN A 29 6.60 12.44 15.35
C GLN A 29 6.23 11.02 14.92
N GLU A 30 5.74 10.20 15.84
CA GLU A 30 5.26 8.85 15.57
C GLU A 30 4.06 8.86 14.62
N ALA A 31 3.08 9.74 14.87
CA ALA A 31 1.92 9.90 13.99
C ALA A 31 2.32 10.33 12.57
N LEU A 32 3.24 11.28 12.44
CA LEU A 32 3.75 11.73 11.14
C LEU A 32 4.53 10.63 10.41
N ALA A 33 5.36 9.86 11.12
CA ALA A 33 6.09 8.74 10.53
C ALA A 33 5.13 7.67 10.00
N THR A 34 4.11 7.31 10.79
CA THR A 34 3.07 6.37 10.39
C THR A 34 2.28 6.90 9.19
N PHE A 35 1.89 8.17 9.19
CA PHE A 35 1.19 8.79 8.06
C PHE A 35 2.00 8.69 6.77
N VAL A 36 3.30 9.02 6.81
CA VAL A 36 4.19 8.91 5.65
C VAL A 36 4.29 7.46 5.17
N ALA A 37 4.45 6.50 6.08
CA ALA A 37 4.52 5.07 5.73
C ALA A 37 3.24 4.58 5.04
N VAL A 38 2.07 4.94 5.58
CA VAL A 38 0.76 4.57 5.00
C VAL A 38 0.59 5.20 3.63
N LYS A 39 0.90 6.48 3.45
CA LYS A 39 0.80 7.15 2.14
C LYS A 39 1.80 6.60 1.11
N ALA A 40 2.99 6.19 1.54
CA ALA A 40 3.94 5.52 0.65
C ALA A 40 3.42 4.16 0.19
N GLU A 41 2.85 3.37 1.10
CA GLU A 41 2.16 2.09 0.79
C GLU A 41 1.00 2.28 -0.18
N GLU A 42 0.09 3.23 0.09
CA GLU A 42 -1.03 3.56 -0.79
C GLU A 42 -0.56 3.90 -2.21
N ARG A 43 0.48 4.74 -2.32
CA ARG A 43 1.06 5.12 -3.62
C ARG A 43 1.69 3.93 -4.35
N ARG A 44 2.35 3.02 -3.63
CA ARG A 44 2.88 1.78 -4.20
C ARG A 44 1.77 0.86 -4.71
N ARG A 45 0.66 0.73 -3.97
CA ARG A 45 -0.49 -0.07 -4.40
C ARG A 45 -1.20 0.52 -5.60
N ALA A 46 -1.34 1.85 -5.67
CA ALA A 46 -1.90 2.55 -6.82
C ALA A 46 -1.07 2.29 -8.08
N THR A 47 0.25 2.46 -7.99
CA THR A 47 1.16 2.20 -9.12
C THR A 47 1.19 0.72 -9.52
N TYR A 48 1.04 -0.21 -8.58
CA TYR A 48 0.90 -1.63 -8.91
C TYR A 48 -0.39 -1.91 -9.71
N ARG A 49 -1.53 -1.35 -9.29
CA ARG A 49 -2.81 -1.48 -10.00
C ARG A 49 -2.70 -0.94 -11.42
N GLU A 50 -2.13 0.25 -11.60
CA GLU A 50 -1.90 0.85 -12.92
C GLU A 50 -0.98 -0.01 -13.80
N ARG A 51 0.09 -0.58 -13.24
CA ARG A 51 0.98 -1.51 -13.96
C ARG A 51 0.22 -2.76 -14.41
N LEU A 52 -0.64 -3.30 -13.55
CA LEU A 52 -1.40 -4.50 -13.85
C LEU A 52 -2.44 -4.26 -14.95
N GLU A 53 -3.13 -3.13 -14.91
CA GLU A 53 -4.06 -2.72 -15.96
C GLU A 53 -3.34 -2.48 -17.30
N ARG A 54 -2.15 -1.88 -17.28
CA ARG A 54 -1.34 -1.73 -18.50
C ARG A 54 -0.93 -3.07 -19.09
N VAL A 55 -0.55 -4.04 -18.25
CA VAL A 55 -0.22 -5.40 -18.70
C VAL A 55 -1.45 -6.12 -19.26
N ARG A 56 -2.61 -6.01 -18.59
CA ARG A 56 -3.87 -6.55 -19.09
C ARG A 56 -4.26 -5.98 -20.44
N GLY A 57 -4.18 -4.65 -20.60
CA GLY A 57 -4.42 -4.00 -21.89
C GLY A 57 -3.49 -4.51 -22.99
N ARG A 58 -2.20 -4.68 -22.70
CA ARG A 58 -1.25 -5.25 -23.67
C ARG A 58 -1.53 -6.71 -24.03
N LEU A 59 -2.02 -7.49 -23.07
CA LEU A 59 -2.31 -8.91 -23.26
C LEU A 59 -3.71 -9.16 -23.86
N ALA A 60 -4.61 -8.18 -23.81
CA ALA A 60 -5.98 -8.32 -24.33
C ALA A 60 -6.01 -8.64 -25.83
N ASP A 61 -5.07 -8.09 -26.60
CA ASP A 61 -4.96 -8.32 -28.04
C ASP A 61 -4.09 -9.54 -28.40
N VAL A 62 -3.45 -10.17 -27.42
CA VAL A 62 -2.60 -11.34 -27.64
C VAL A 62 -3.48 -12.59 -27.78
N ARG A 63 -3.66 -13.04 -29.01
CA ARG A 63 -4.27 -14.36 -29.29
C ARG A 63 -3.26 -15.46 -28.98
N LEU A 64 -3.52 -16.23 -27.93
CA LEU A 64 -2.77 -17.44 -27.64
C LEU A 64 -3.07 -18.48 -28.74
N ARG A 65 -2.01 -19.13 -29.25
CA ARG A 65 -2.10 -20.20 -30.26
C ARG A 65 -2.78 -21.48 -29.75
N SER A 66 -2.95 -21.59 -28.43
CA SER A 66 -3.39 -22.79 -27.73
C SER A 66 -4.24 -22.36 -26.55
N ASP A 67 -5.30 -23.11 -26.25
CA ASP A 67 -6.08 -22.89 -25.02
C ASP A 67 -5.15 -23.11 -23.81
N LEU A 68 -5.30 -22.28 -22.78
CA LEU A 68 -4.58 -22.38 -21.52
C LEU A 68 -4.72 -23.79 -20.92
N ARG A 69 -5.87 -24.44 -21.14
CA ARG A 69 -6.16 -25.81 -20.69
C ARG A 69 -5.26 -26.84 -21.37
N ASP A 70 -4.98 -26.66 -22.66
CA ASP A 70 -4.15 -27.59 -23.42
C ASP A 70 -2.67 -27.47 -23.00
N LEU A 71 -2.20 -26.26 -22.70
CA LEU A 71 -0.87 -26.02 -22.17
C LEU A 71 -0.68 -26.65 -20.77
N LEU A 72 -1.66 -26.49 -19.88
CA LEU A 72 -1.62 -27.09 -18.53
C LEU A 72 -1.70 -28.62 -18.59
N ARG A 73 -2.45 -29.17 -19.54
CA ARG A 73 -2.55 -30.62 -19.75
C ARG A 73 -1.22 -31.20 -20.24
N ALA A 74 -0.57 -30.55 -21.20
CA ALA A 74 0.74 -30.96 -21.70
C ALA A 74 1.83 -30.93 -20.62
N ASP A 75 1.86 -29.89 -19.78
CA ASP A 75 2.82 -29.80 -18.66
C ASP A 75 2.59 -30.91 -17.63
N ARG A 76 1.33 -31.18 -17.28
CA ARG A 76 0.98 -32.27 -16.36
C ARG A 76 1.33 -33.65 -16.90
N ASP A 77 1.08 -33.89 -18.18
CA ASP A 77 1.32 -35.18 -18.82
C ASP A 77 2.83 -35.40 -19.15
N SER A 78 3.67 -34.36 -18.99
CA SER A 78 5.14 -34.41 -19.12
C SER A 78 5.92 -34.68 -17.82
N ARG A 79 5.21 -34.82 -16.69
CA ARG A 79 5.77 -35.22 -15.39
C ARG A 79 5.49 -36.68 -15.09
#